data_AF-A0A0L0SWR9-F1
#
_entry.id   AF-A0A0L0SWR9-F1
#
_cell.length_a   1.000
_cell.length_b   1.000
_cell.length_c   1.000
_cell.angle_alpha   90.00
_cell.angle_beta   90.00
_cell.angle_gamma   90.00
#
_symmetry.space_group_name_H-M   'P 1'
#
loop_
_entity.id
_entity.type
_entity.pdbx_description
1 polymer ?
#
loop_
_entity_poly.entity_id
_entity_poly.type
_entity_poly.pdbx_seq_one_letter_code
_entity_poly.pdbx_strand_id
1 'polypeptide(L)'
;MDASHLDAMLFGRRPDLRGTRKRSKADTGSKQALLKDWTEQASTEKERLSKKSTRKEALLAKEREVRVKFEKLQLMWAAGLDKLDDEQKREYLSTATSLFEIFKNTAAFYPSDRSVTFAGVDGSFRIRNTKIAKSKFTEEGEYKLVERRMFLGQLVPRYCVALVKGYQSDRAFSVLHDVADANVFWHDKAKMIRMHVVGMALGVAAARPEHTTTHARWLITHYPYHSNVYRLYAASLCGGARDRLAFASSNCQKFFKRMLQHRFAGALRKSMTPAEVEALGLHPGLTVQDETEAVWTAKPVLLTVYGHILSCAASYLPAAVHYLRAYALAPDDAMLNLTLGVAYLHRAMQRKSDNRHQQVAQGIAFLLRYAEISLAPPAPAAAGEPSDGDVAPVFRQPSTLVLYNFGRAFHQIGLVALTTRYYRMALGDKSAPQFHREAAYNLALVYTHSNAPRLAKQVMREYLTF
;
A
#
# COMPACT_ATOMS: atom_id res chain seq x y z
N MET A 1 5.68 -3.91 -14.91
CA MET A 1 4.86 -4.89 -14.15
C MET A 1 3.42 -4.42 -14.24
N ASP A 2 2.67 -5.10 -15.09
CA ASP A 2 1.32 -4.77 -15.54
C ASP A 2 0.31 -4.79 -14.37
N ALA A 3 -0.64 -3.86 -14.36
CA ALA A 3 -1.68 -3.72 -13.31
C ALA A 3 -2.53 -5.00 -13.19
N SER A 4 -2.63 -5.76 -14.29
CA SER A 4 -3.23 -7.10 -14.34
C SER A 4 -2.56 -8.10 -13.40
N HIS A 5 -1.26 -7.93 -13.11
CA HIS A 5 -0.49 -8.85 -12.27
C HIS A 5 -0.69 -8.58 -10.76
N LEU A 6 -0.95 -7.31 -10.39
CA LEU A 6 -1.29 -6.93 -9.02
C LEU A 6 -2.71 -7.42 -8.65
N ASP A 7 -3.65 -7.34 -9.60
CA ASP A 7 -5.03 -7.80 -9.44
C ASP A 7 -5.11 -9.34 -9.36
N ALA A 8 -4.27 -10.05 -10.13
CA ALA A 8 -4.08 -11.49 -10.02
C ALA A 8 -3.42 -11.90 -8.68
N MET A 9 -2.47 -11.12 -8.16
CA MET A 9 -1.84 -11.37 -6.86
C MET A 9 -2.79 -11.11 -5.67
N LEU A 10 -3.61 -10.06 -5.74
CA LEU A 10 -4.52 -9.66 -4.66
C LEU A 10 -5.82 -10.46 -4.64
N PHE A 11 -6.35 -10.85 -5.82
CA PHE A 11 -7.69 -11.45 -5.93
C PHE A 11 -7.72 -12.81 -6.66
N GLY A 12 -6.57 -13.34 -7.08
CA GLY A 12 -6.45 -14.71 -7.59
C GLY A 12 -7.20 -15.00 -8.90
N ARG A 13 -7.46 -13.98 -9.74
CA ARG A 13 -8.01 -14.21 -11.09
C ARG A 13 -6.89 -14.50 -12.09
N ARG A 14 -6.99 -15.61 -12.81
CA ARG A 14 -6.21 -15.86 -14.04
C ARG A 14 -6.79 -15.02 -15.20
N PRO A 15 -5.99 -14.65 -16.21
CA PRO A 15 -6.51 -14.00 -17.41
C PRO A 15 -7.41 -15.00 -18.16
N ASP A 16 -8.69 -14.66 -18.26
CA ASP A 16 -9.72 -15.50 -18.87
C ASP A 16 -9.74 -15.21 -20.39
N LEU A 17 -9.23 -16.15 -21.18
CA LEU A 17 -9.47 -16.18 -22.61
C LEU A 17 -10.91 -16.70 -22.83
N ARG A 18 -11.78 -15.79 -23.29
CA ARG A 18 -13.11 -15.97 -23.90
C ARG A 18 -14.34 -15.92 -22.96
N GLY A 19 -15.23 -14.98 -23.31
CA GLY A 19 -16.68 -15.16 -23.19
C GLY A 19 -17.31 -14.56 -21.92
N THR A 20 -17.70 -13.28 -21.99
CA THR A 20 -18.55 -12.63 -21.00
C THR A 20 -19.91 -13.34 -20.86
N ARG A 21 -20.08 -14.15 -19.81
CA ARG A 21 -21.41 -14.52 -19.29
C ARG A 21 -21.78 -13.60 -18.13
N LYS A 22 -22.74 -12.72 -18.36
CA LYS A 22 -23.43 -11.95 -17.31
C LYS A 22 -23.97 -12.93 -16.25
N ARG A 23 -23.44 -12.88 -15.01
CA ARG A 23 -24.03 -13.60 -13.86
C ARG A 23 -25.40 -12.99 -13.55
N SER A 24 -26.47 -13.70 -13.88
CA SER A 24 -27.85 -13.29 -13.61
C SER A 24 -28.29 -13.69 -12.19
N LYS A 25 -29.30 -12.99 -11.64
CA LYS A 25 -29.93 -13.25 -10.32
C LYS A 25 -30.38 -14.71 -10.09
N ALA A 26 -30.50 -15.52 -11.14
CA ALA A 26 -30.87 -16.94 -11.06
C ALA A 26 -29.79 -17.81 -10.40
N ASP A 27 -28.49 -17.45 -10.52
CA ASP A 27 -27.37 -18.24 -9.99
C ASP A 27 -27.26 -18.14 -8.45
N THR A 28 -27.72 -17.03 -7.86
CA THR A 28 -27.79 -16.81 -6.41
C THR A 28 -28.88 -17.63 -5.73
N GLY A 29 -30.04 -17.80 -6.37
CA GLY A 29 -31.15 -18.59 -5.82
C GLY A 29 -30.83 -20.09 -5.76
N SER A 30 -30.16 -20.61 -6.80
CA SER A 30 -29.69 -22.01 -6.82
C SER A 30 -28.66 -22.29 -5.72
N LYS A 31 -27.75 -21.35 -5.44
CA LYS A 31 -26.76 -21.49 -4.36
C LYS A 31 -27.36 -21.41 -2.96
N GLN A 32 -28.41 -20.61 -2.76
CA GLN A 32 -29.12 -20.57 -1.47
C GLN A 32 -29.87 -21.87 -1.19
N ALA A 33 -30.49 -22.49 -2.22
CA ALA A 33 -31.12 -23.80 -2.08
C ALA A 33 -30.11 -24.91 -1.74
N LEU A 34 -28.97 -24.94 -2.45
CA LEU A 34 -27.87 -25.88 -2.16
C LEU A 34 -27.30 -25.71 -0.75
N LEU A 35 -27.19 -24.47 -0.26
CA LEU A 35 -26.74 -24.21 1.11
C LEU A 35 -27.72 -24.77 2.14
N LYS A 36 -29.03 -24.63 1.88
CA LYS A 36 -30.08 -25.15 2.75
C LYS A 36 -30.02 -26.68 2.85
N ASP A 37 -29.90 -27.36 1.71
CA ASP A 37 -29.72 -28.81 1.63
C ASP A 37 -28.46 -29.26 2.38
N TRP A 38 -27.33 -28.55 2.23
CA TRP A 38 -26.09 -28.88 2.93
C TRP A 38 -26.16 -28.61 4.44
N THR A 39 -26.89 -27.57 4.88
CA THR A 39 -27.11 -27.33 6.31
C THR A 39 -27.95 -28.42 6.95
N GLU A 40 -28.99 -28.90 6.25
CA GLU A 40 -29.86 -29.98 6.71
C GLU A 40 -29.12 -31.34 6.74
N GLN A 41 -28.25 -31.59 5.76
CA GLN A 41 -27.37 -32.76 5.75
C GLN A 41 -26.31 -32.69 6.87
N ALA A 42 -25.75 -31.51 7.16
CA ALA A 42 -24.76 -31.35 8.21
C ALA A 42 -25.36 -31.52 9.63
N SER A 43 -26.60 -31.07 9.86
CA SER A 43 -27.28 -31.22 11.15
C SER A 43 -27.67 -32.68 11.43
N THR A 44 -28.27 -33.36 10.45
CA THR A 44 -28.67 -34.77 10.55
C THR A 44 -27.47 -35.71 10.75
N GLU A 45 -26.32 -35.39 10.15
CA GLU A 45 -25.12 -36.21 10.29
C GLU A 45 -24.39 -35.96 11.62
N LYS A 46 -24.43 -34.73 12.16
CA LYS A 46 -23.94 -34.41 13.51
C LYS A 46 -24.70 -35.19 14.59
N GLU A 47 -26.02 -35.36 14.43
CA GLU A 47 -26.84 -36.22 15.29
C GLU A 47 -26.48 -37.71 15.16
N ARG A 48 -26.16 -38.19 13.95
CA ARG A 48 -25.74 -39.59 13.72
C ARG A 48 -24.38 -39.91 14.33
N LEU A 49 -23.40 -39.00 14.26
CA LEU A 49 -22.01 -39.23 14.70
C LEU A 49 -21.82 -39.23 16.23
N SER A 50 -22.83 -38.75 16.98
CA SER A 50 -22.95 -38.90 18.43
C SER A 50 -22.91 -40.38 18.88
N LYS A 51 -23.25 -41.30 17.98
CA LYS A 51 -23.19 -42.75 18.21
C LYS A 51 -21.97 -43.35 17.50
N LYS A 52 -20.88 -43.55 18.27
CA LYS A 52 -19.74 -44.44 17.97
C LYS A 52 -19.16 -44.33 16.53
N SER A 53 -18.85 -43.12 16.09
CA SER A 53 -18.24 -42.88 14.78
C SER A 53 -16.73 -43.09 14.75
N THR A 54 -16.21 -43.55 13.61
CA THR A 54 -14.77 -43.66 13.41
C THR A 54 -14.15 -42.25 13.29
N ARG A 55 -12.89 -42.07 13.73
CA ARG A 55 -12.16 -40.79 13.64
C ARG A 55 -12.21 -40.15 12.25
N LYS A 56 -12.27 -40.97 11.20
CA LYS A 56 -12.39 -40.56 9.80
C LYS A 56 -13.74 -39.90 9.49
N GLU A 57 -14.84 -40.50 9.95
CA GLU A 57 -16.20 -39.96 9.74
C GLU A 57 -16.40 -38.64 10.48
N ALA A 58 -15.91 -38.54 11.73
CA ALA A 58 -15.94 -37.30 12.50
C ALA A 58 -15.18 -36.16 11.81
N LEU A 59 -14.05 -36.46 11.17
CA LEU A 59 -13.24 -35.47 10.46
C LEU A 59 -13.89 -35.02 9.14
N LEU A 60 -14.51 -35.95 8.39
CA LEU A 60 -15.28 -35.63 7.18
C LEU A 60 -16.53 -34.79 7.48
N ALA A 61 -17.19 -35.02 8.61
CA ALA A 61 -18.31 -34.20 9.04
C ALA A 61 -17.88 -32.79 9.45
N LYS A 62 -16.76 -32.67 10.18
CA LYS A 62 -16.16 -31.37 10.51
C LYS A 62 -15.75 -30.61 9.25
N GLU A 63 -15.21 -31.29 8.25
CA GLU A 63 -14.88 -30.69 6.95
C GLU A 63 -16.14 -30.16 6.23
N ARG A 64 -17.23 -30.94 6.23
CA ARG A 64 -18.52 -30.50 5.65
C ARG A 64 -19.08 -29.28 6.39
N GLU A 65 -19.04 -29.27 7.72
CA GLU A 65 -19.48 -28.13 8.53
C GLU A 65 -18.69 -26.85 8.19
N VAL A 66 -17.36 -26.95 8.13
CA VAL A 66 -16.48 -25.83 7.76
C VAL A 66 -16.80 -25.30 6.37
N ARG A 67 -17.05 -26.20 5.41
CA ARG A 67 -17.40 -25.82 4.03
C ARG A 67 -18.73 -25.06 3.97
N VAL A 68 -19.76 -25.55 4.66
CA VAL A 68 -21.08 -24.90 4.71
C VAL A 68 -20.99 -23.50 5.30
N LYS A 69 -20.29 -23.36 6.44
CA LYS A 69 -20.04 -22.04 7.07
C LYS A 69 -19.31 -21.09 6.13
N PHE A 70 -18.30 -21.59 5.40
CA PHE A 70 -17.54 -20.76 4.47
C PHE A 70 -18.37 -20.30 3.27
N GLU A 71 -19.17 -21.19 2.67
CA GLU A 71 -20.07 -20.85 1.56
C GLU A 71 -21.13 -19.82 1.96
N LYS A 72 -21.67 -19.94 3.18
CA LYS A 72 -22.54 -18.92 3.77
C LYS A 72 -21.84 -17.55 3.81
N LEU A 73 -20.61 -17.50 4.33
CA LEU A 73 -19.82 -16.25 4.34
C LEU A 73 -19.56 -15.71 2.94
N GLN A 74 -19.37 -16.57 1.93
CA GLN A 74 -19.19 -16.12 0.54
C GLN A 74 -20.43 -15.42 0.00
N LEU A 75 -21.61 -15.99 0.27
CA LEU A 75 -22.88 -15.39 -0.17
C LEU A 75 -23.12 -14.04 0.51
N MET A 76 -22.90 -13.96 1.83
CA MET A 76 -23.02 -12.70 2.57
C MET A 76 -21.99 -11.65 2.10
N TRP A 77 -20.75 -12.08 1.83
CA TRP A 77 -19.72 -11.20 1.29
C TRP A 77 -20.07 -10.69 -0.12
N ALA A 78 -20.63 -11.56 -0.96
CA ALA A 78 -21.04 -11.20 -2.32
C ALA A 78 -22.21 -10.21 -2.35
N ALA A 79 -23.10 -10.24 -1.36
CA ALA A 79 -24.13 -9.22 -1.17
C ALA A 79 -23.52 -7.85 -0.82
N GLY A 80 -22.36 -7.84 -0.17
CA GLY A 80 -21.60 -6.67 0.24
C GLY A 80 -21.87 -6.30 1.70
N LEU A 81 -20.82 -6.29 2.53
CA LEU A 81 -20.90 -6.05 3.97
C LEU A 81 -21.65 -4.76 4.35
N ASP A 82 -21.55 -3.71 3.55
CA ASP A 82 -22.19 -2.41 3.85
C ASP A 82 -23.70 -2.44 3.63
N LYS A 83 -24.19 -3.40 2.83
CA LYS A 83 -25.62 -3.58 2.53
C LYS A 83 -26.32 -4.55 3.48
N LEU A 84 -25.55 -5.25 4.31
CA LEU A 84 -26.10 -6.16 5.30
C LEU A 84 -26.71 -5.38 6.47
N ASP A 85 -27.82 -5.87 6.98
CA ASP A 85 -28.38 -5.38 8.24
C ASP A 85 -27.46 -5.72 9.43
N ASP A 86 -27.73 -5.14 10.60
CA ASP A 86 -26.87 -5.32 11.78
C ASP A 86 -26.92 -6.74 12.34
N GLU A 87 -27.97 -7.51 12.07
CA GLU A 87 -28.08 -8.90 12.47
C GLU A 87 -27.22 -9.80 11.58
N GLN A 88 -27.30 -9.62 10.26
CA GLN A 88 -26.48 -10.27 9.26
C GLN A 88 -25.00 -9.94 9.45
N LYS A 89 -24.64 -8.70 9.81
CA LYS A 89 -23.25 -8.35 10.16
C LYS A 89 -22.76 -9.10 11.39
N ARG A 90 -23.58 -9.20 12.45
CA ARG A 90 -23.25 -9.98 13.65
C ARG A 90 -23.13 -11.47 13.34
N GLU A 91 -24.01 -12.01 12.52
CA GLU A 91 -23.98 -13.39 12.08
C GLU A 91 -22.73 -13.68 11.24
N TYR A 92 -22.35 -12.77 10.34
CA TYR A 92 -21.12 -12.87 9.55
C TYR A 92 -19.90 -12.94 10.46
N LEU A 93 -19.79 -12.00 11.42
CA LEU A 93 -18.67 -11.95 12.35
C LEU A 93 -18.61 -13.18 13.26
N SER A 94 -19.76 -13.65 13.76
CA SER A 94 -19.84 -14.87 14.58
C SER A 94 -19.41 -16.11 13.80
N THR A 95 -19.91 -16.27 12.57
CA THR A 95 -19.57 -17.39 11.69
C THR A 95 -18.09 -17.37 11.30
N ALA A 96 -17.56 -16.20 10.94
CA ALA A 96 -16.14 -16.03 10.61
C ALA A 96 -15.22 -16.28 11.82
N THR A 97 -15.64 -15.82 13.01
CA THR A 97 -14.93 -16.11 14.27
C THR A 97 -14.89 -17.61 14.53
N SER A 98 -16.03 -18.32 14.39
CA SER A 98 -16.08 -19.77 14.57
C SER A 98 -15.11 -20.50 13.64
N LEU A 99 -15.04 -20.10 12.37
CA LEU A 99 -14.08 -20.68 11.42
C LEU A 99 -12.63 -20.35 11.77
N PHE A 100 -12.36 -19.11 12.21
CA PHE A 100 -11.03 -18.70 12.62
C PHE A 100 -10.55 -19.44 13.87
N GLU A 101 -11.41 -19.68 14.84
CA GLU A 101 -11.09 -20.49 16.03
C GLU A 101 -10.74 -21.94 15.66
N ILE A 102 -11.40 -22.52 14.66
CA ILE A 102 -11.01 -23.86 14.17
C ILE A 102 -9.60 -23.84 13.58
N PHE A 103 -9.25 -22.77 12.84
CA PHE A 103 -7.89 -22.57 12.33
C PHE A 103 -6.87 -22.41 13.47
N LYS A 104 -7.11 -21.49 14.41
CA LYS A 104 -6.22 -21.20 15.54
C LYS A 104 -5.96 -22.44 16.41
N ASN A 105 -6.99 -23.25 16.64
CA ASN A 105 -6.89 -24.47 17.45
C ASN A 105 -6.34 -25.69 16.69
N THR A 106 -5.91 -25.53 15.44
CA THR A 106 -5.25 -26.59 14.69
C THR A 106 -3.76 -26.64 15.07
N ALA A 107 -3.43 -27.45 16.08
CA ALA A 107 -2.08 -27.53 16.68
C ALA A 107 -0.95 -27.74 15.66
N ALA A 108 -1.22 -28.39 14.54
CA ALA A 108 -0.22 -28.58 13.50
C ALA A 108 0.25 -27.30 12.80
N PHE A 109 -0.55 -26.23 12.82
CA PHE A 109 -0.15 -24.94 12.29
C PHE A 109 0.79 -24.20 13.24
N TYR A 110 0.83 -24.59 14.51
CA TYR A 110 1.60 -23.96 15.58
C TYR A 110 2.52 -24.98 16.28
N PRO A 111 3.46 -25.61 15.55
CA PRO A 111 4.43 -26.50 16.18
C PRO A 111 5.38 -25.72 17.09
N SER A 112 5.89 -26.36 18.15
CA SER A 112 6.87 -25.76 19.06
C SER A 112 8.18 -25.33 18.36
N ASP A 113 8.54 -26.02 17.28
CA ASP A 113 9.73 -25.73 16.47
C ASP A 113 9.32 -25.08 15.13
N ARG A 114 9.68 -23.80 14.97
CA ARG A 114 9.31 -22.99 13.79
C ARG A 114 10.00 -23.45 12.50
N SER A 115 11.09 -24.20 12.59
CA SER A 115 11.79 -24.77 11.42
C SER A 115 10.99 -25.88 10.74
N VAL A 116 10.02 -26.46 11.45
CA VAL A 116 9.20 -27.56 10.97
C VAL A 116 8.20 -27.04 9.95
N THR A 117 8.28 -27.55 8.73
CA THR A 117 7.32 -27.22 7.69
C THR A 117 6.06 -28.06 7.86
N PHE A 118 4.91 -27.43 7.65
CA PHE A 118 3.65 -28.15 7.58
C PHE A 118 3.63 -29.00 6.31
N ALA A 119 3.53 -30.32 6.45
CA ALA A 119 3.64 -31.26 5.34
C ALA A 119 2.28 -31.81 4.85
N GLY A 120 1.17 -31.38 5.44
CA GLY A 120 -0.17 -31.83 5.07
C GLY A 120 -0.74 -32.91 5.99
N VAL A 121 -1.76 -33.61 5.50
CA VAL A 121 -2.50 -34.65 6.23
C VAL A 121 -2.34 -35.94 5.45
N ASP A 122 -1.81 -36.99 6.08
CA ASP A 122 -1.61 -38.28 5.41
C ASP A 122 -2.93 -39.05 5.19
N GLY A 123 -2.89 -40.14 4.40
CA GLY A 123 -4.05 -41.02 4.13
C GLY A 123 -4.69 -41.66 5.39
N SER A 124 -4.06 -41.54 6.56
CA SER A 124 -4.61 -41.93 7.86
C SER A 124 -5.20 -40.75 8.67
N PHE A 125 -5.28 -39.57 8.03
CA PHE A 125 -5.73 -38.31 8.60
C PHE A 125 -4.86 -37.78 9.76
N ARG A 126 -3.57 -38.13 9.78
CA ARG A 126 -2.59 -37.54 10.69
C ARG A 126 -1.91 -36.36 10.04
N ILE A 127 -1.89 -35.24 10.76
CA ILE A 127 -1.17 -34.07 10.30
C ILE A 127 0.33 -34.33 10.44
N ARG A 128 1.07 -34.24 9.34
CA ARG A 128 2.52 -34.42 9.31
C ARG A 128 3.23 -33.07 9.28
N ASN A 129 4.29 -33.03 10.06
CA ASN A 129 5.15 -31.89 10.26
C ASN A 129 6.57 -32.40 10.00
N THR A 130 7.29 -31.82 9.04
CA THR A 130 8.57 -32.34 8.57
C THR A 130 9.71 -31.34 8.80
N LYS A 131 10.89 -31.84 9.20
CA LYS A 131 12.12 -31.03 9.33
C LYS A 131 12.95 -30.96 8.05
N ILE A 132 12.62 -31.76 7.03
CA ILE A 132 13.45 -31.91 5.82
C ILE A 132 12.95 -30.97 4.73
N ALA A 133 13.74 -29.95 4.40
CA ALA A 133 13.46 -28.95 3.34
C ALA A 133 13.41 -29.53 1.90
N LYS A 134 13.66 -30.83 1.73
CA LYS A 134 13.79 -31.54 0.44
C LYS A 134 13.19 -32.94 0.42
N SER A 135 12.14 -33.24 1.18
CA SER A 135 11.30 -34.37 0.80
C SER A 135 10.40 -33.92 -0.35
N LYS A 136 10.91 -33.97 -1.58
CA LYS A 136 10.05 -34.16 -2.74
C LYS A 136 9.29 -35.46 -2.49
N PHE A 137 8.08 -35.39 -1.95
CA PHE A 137 7.14 -36.49 -2.01
C PHE A 137 5.92 -36.04 -2.79
N THR A 138 5.84 -36.62 -3.98
CA THR A 138 4.66 -37.16 -4.66
C THR A 138 3.32 -36.66 -4.12
N GLU A 139 2.64 -35.94 -5.02
CA GLU A 139 1.31 -35.34 -4.91
C GLU A 139 1.25 -33.99 -4.18
N GLU A 140 1.37 -32.93 -5.00
CA GLU A 140 0.87 -31.56 -4.74
C GLU A 140 -0.63 -31.49 -4.32
N GLY A 141 -1.32 -32.62 -4.12
CA GLY A 141 -2.77 -32.76 -3.95
C GLY A 141 -3.27 -32.47 -2.53
N GLU A 142 -2.64 -33.02 -1.49
CA GLU A 142 -3.18 -33.00 -0.11
C GLU A 142 -2.97 -31.67 0.64
N TYR A 143 -1.83 -30.99 0.40
CA TYR A 143 -1.56 -29.64 0.94
C TYR A 143 -2.50 -28.58 0.37
N LYS A 144 -2.72 -28.59 -0.96
CA LYS A 144 -3.74 -27.77 -1.64
C LYS A 144 -5.15 -28.10 -1.13
N LEU A 145 -5.38 -29.34 -0.67
CA LEU A 145 -6.66 -29.78 -0.12
C LEU A 145 -6.95 -29.13 1.24
N VAL A 146 -6.04 -29.12 2.22
CA VAL A 146 -6.28 -28.50 3.53
C VAL A 146 -6.43 -26.97 3.42
N GLU A 147 -5.61 -26.33 2.59
CA GLU A 147 -5.72 -24.90 2.32
C GLU A 147 -6.99 -24.53 1.54
N ARG A 148 -7.41 -25.34 0.55
CA ARG A 148 -8.75 -25.23 -0.08
C ARG A 148 -9.87 -25.56 0.89
N ARG A 149 -9.66 -26.44 1.88
CA ARG A 149 -10.68 -26.87 2.85
C ARG A 149 -10.91 -25.84 3.95
N MET A 150 -9.88 -25.09 4.34
CA MET A 150 -9.98 -24.03 5.35
C MET A 150 -10.07 -22.63 4.74
N PHE A 151 -9.91 -22.51 3.42
CA PHE A 151 -10.10 -21.30 2.61
C PHE A 151 -9.32 -20.08 3.10
N LEU A 152 -8.18 -20.29 3.75
CA LEU A 152 -7.46 -19.30 4.56
C LEU A 152 -7.06 -18.06 3.77
N GLY A 153 -6.68 -18.23 2.50
CA GLY A 153 -6.31 -17.12 1.61
C GLY A 153 -7.45 -16.14 1.31
N GLN A 154 -8.72 -16.57 1.43
CA GLN A 154 -9.88 -15.71 1.25
C GLN A 154 -10.57 -15.36 2.58
N LEU A 155 -10.62 -16.32 3.51
CA LEU A 155 -11.30 -16.15 4.79
C LEU A 155 -10.61 -15.10 5.65
N VAL A 156 -9.30 -15.20 5.84
CA VAL A 156 -8.56 -14.34 6.77
C VAL A 156 -8.65 -12.86 6.36
N PRO A 157 -8.34 -12.46 5.11
CA PRO A 157 -8.46 -11.05 4.72
C PRO A 157 -9.89 -10.52 4.86
N ARG A 158 -10.90 -11.29 4.45
CA ARG A 158 -12.31 -10.89 4.53
C ARG A 158 -12.77 -10.73 5.97
N TYR A 159 -12.37 -11.64 6.85
CA TYR A 159 -12.67 -11.55 8.27
C TYR A 159 -12.04 -10.32 8.91
N CYS A 160 -10.77 -10.04 8.62
CA CYS A 160 -10.09 -8.84 9.14
C CYS A 160 -10.73 -7.55 8.63
N VAL A 161 -11.15 -7.49 7.35
CA VAL A 161 -11.90 -6.35 6.80
C VAL A 161 -13.24 -6.17 7.52
N ALA A 162 -13.97 -7.27 7.75
CA ALA A 162 -15.24 -7.21 8.49
C ALA A 162 -15.05 -6.72 9.93
N LEU A 163 -13.98 -7.14 10.61
CA LEU A 163 -13.63 -6.66 11.95
C LEU A 163 -13.32 -5.16 11.97
N VAL A 164 -12.51 -4.66 11.02
CA VAL A 164 -12.21 -3.21 10.93
C VAL A 164 -13.46 -2.39 10.64
N LYS A 165 -14.33 -2.85 9.72
CA LYS A 165 -15.63 -2.20 9.45
C LYS A 165 -16.56 -2.24 10.66
N GLY A 166 -16.47 -3.28 11.47
CA GLY A 166 -17.19 -3.41 12.75
C GLY A 166 -16.51 -2.68 13.92
N TYR A 167 -15.57 -1.75 13.66
CA TYR A 167 -14.81 -1.00 14.66
C TYR A 167 -13.97 -1.85 15.62
N GLN A 168 -13.72 -3.12 15.30
CA GLN A 168 -12.90 -4.07 16.08
C GLN A 168 -11.48 -4.19 15.51
N SER A 169 -10.82 -3.03 15.30
CA SER A 169 -9.49 -2.98 14.68
C SER A 169 -8.40 -3.73 15.46
N ASP A 170 -8.38 -3.62 16.79
CA ASP A 170 -7.38 -4.30 17.63
C ASP A 170 -7.48 -5.84 17.48
N ARG A 171 -8.71 -6.36 17.40
CA ARG A 171 -8.95 -7.79 17.14
C ARG A 171 -8.48 -8.21 15.75
N ALA A 172 -8.69 -7.37 14.74
CA ALA A 172 -8.21 -7.65 13.38
C ALA A 172 -6.67 -7.80 13.35
N PHE A 173 -5.94 -6.92 14.04
CA PHE A 173 -4.48 -7.04 14.12
C PHE A 173 -4.01 -8.23 14.96
N SER A 174 -4.74 -8.61 16.01
CA SER A 174 -4.48 -9.86 16.75
C SER A 174 -4.65 -11.08 15.84
N VAL A 175 -5.69 -11.10 14.99
CA VAL A 175 -5.92 -12.17 14.01
C VAL A 175 -4.76 -12.25 13.01
N LEU A 176 -4.29 -11.12 12.49
CA LEU A 176 -3.14 -11.10 11.57
C LEU A 176 -1.85 -11.59 12.25
N HIS A 177 -1.64 -11.26 13.52
CA HIS A 177 -0.51 -11.76 14.30
C HIS A 177 -0.58 -13.29 14.45
N ASP A 178 -1.72 -13.82 14.88
CA ASP A 178 -1.95 -15.26 15.01
C ASP A 178 -1.75 -16.00 13.66
N VAL A 179 -2.10 -15.35 12.54
CA VAL A 179 -1.88 -15.88 11.19
C VAL A 179 -0.41 -15.84 10.80
N ALA A 180 0.33 -14.79 11.15
CA ALA A 180 1.77 -14.67 10.85
C ALA A 180 2.61 -15.73 11.59
N ASP A 181 2.16 -16.17 12.75
CA ASP A 181 2.81 -17.22 13.54
C ASP A 181 2.46 -18.64 13.10
N ALA A 182 1.43 -18.81 12.26
CA ALA A 182 1.10 -20.11 11.70
C ALA A 182 2.13 -20.54 10.64
N ASN A 183 2.70 -21.73 10.79
CA ASN A 183 3.75 -22.24 9.89
C ASN A 183 3.28 -22.40 8.43
N VAL A 184 1.97 -22.58 8.19
CA VAL A 184 1.36 -22.62 6.85
C VAL A 184 1.48 -21.29 6.12
N PHE A 185 1.52 -20.18 6.87
CA PHE A 185 1.77 -18.84 6.32
C PHE A 185 3.26 -18.55 6.32
N TRP A 186 3.95 -18.76 7.45
CA TRP A 186 5.37 -18.44 7.63
C TRP A 186 6.28 -18.97 6.50
N HIS A 187 6.09 -20.23 6.10
CA HIS A 187 6.93 -20.86 5.06
C HIS A 187 6.51 -20.50 3.63
N ASP A 188 5.31 -19.94 3.44
CA ASP A 188 4.77 -19.53 2.14
C ASP A 188 4.94 -18.01 1.94
N LYS A 189 5.97 -17.65 1.18
CA LYS A 189 6.30 -16.24 0.90
C LYS A 189 5.13 -15.45 0.29
N ALA A 190 4.35 -16.07 -0.60
CA ALA A 190 3.24 -15.38 -1.27
C ALA A 190 2.09 -15.08 -0.29
N LYS A 191 1.81 -16.00 0.63
CA LYS A 191 0.85 -15.76 1.72
C LYS A 191 1.34 -14.67 2.68
N MET A 192 2.61 -14.69 3.08
CA MET A 192 3.17 -13.64 3.94
C MET A 192 3.10 -12.27 3.30
N ILE A 193 3.46 -12.14 2.01
CA ILE A 193 3.32 -10.88 1.28
C ILE A 193 1.87 -10.40 1.30
N ARG A 194 0.91 -11.27 0.91
CA ARG A 194 -0.52 -10.91 0.91
C ARG A 194 -1.00 -10.47 2.28
N MET A 195 -0.61 -11.18 3.33
CA MET A 195 -0.98 -10.84 4.70
C MET A 195 -0.43 -9.47 5.11
N HIS A 196 0.83 -9.15 4.79
CA HIS A 196 1.41 -7.84 5.11
C HIS A 196 0.79 -6.71 4.29
N VAL A 197 0.46 -6.94 3.02
CA VAL A 197 -0.26 -5.95 2.18
C VAL A 197 -1.68 -5.70 2.73
N VAL A 198 -2.39 -6.76 3.11
CA VAL A 198 -3.70 -6.65 3.77
C VAL A 198 -3.58 -5.92 5.11
N GLY A 199 -2.57 -6.25 5.92
CA GLY A 199 -2.31 -5.57 7.19
C GLY A 199 -2.02 -4.08 7.02
N MET A 200 -1.26 -3.69 5.99
CA MET A 200 -1.08 -2.28 5.63
C MET A 200 -2.40 -1.62 5.26
N ALA A 201 -3.18 -2.22 4.36
CA ALA A 201 -4.46 -1.67 3.91
C ALA A 201 -5.45 -1.49 5.07
N LEU A 202 -5.52 -2.47 5.98
CA LEU A 202 -6.33 -2.38 7.20
C LEU A 202 -5.82 -1.31 8.14
N GLY A 203 -4.50 -1.11 8.26
CA GLY A 203 -3.91 -0.02 9.03
C GLY A 203 -4.30 1.35 8.50
N VAL A 204 -4.32 1.52 7.18
CA VAL A 204 -4.82 2.75 6.54
C VAL A 204 -6.32 2.93 6.82
N ALA A 205 -7.13 1.90 6.57
CA ALA A 205 -8.58 1.97 6.71
C ALA A 205 -9.04 2.20 8.17
N ALA A 206 -8.36 1.57 9.13
CA ALA A 206 -8.63 1.76 10.56
C ALA A 206 -7.96 3.02 11.13
N ALA A 207 -7.19 3.76 10.31
CA ALA A 207 -6.43 4.92 10.73
C ALA A 207 -5.53 4.53 11.94
N ARG A 208 -4.65 3.54 11.75
CA ARG A 208 -3.70 3.01 12.75
C ARG A 208 -2.29 2.95 12.13
N PRO A 209 -1.58 4.08 12.04
CA PRO A 209 -0.35 4.16 11.26
C PRO A 209 0.81 3.35 11.87
N GLU A 210 0.77 3.01 13.16
CA GLU A 210 1.76 2.15 13.83
C GLU A 210 1.75 0.73 13.26
N HIS A 211 0.57 0.18 12.97
CA HIS A 211 0.44 -1.11 12.30
C HIS A 211 0.85 -1.02 10.83
N THR A 212 0.44 0.05 10.13
CA THR A 212 0.83 0.31 8.73
C THR A 212 2.36 0.32 8.57
N THR A 213 3.07 1.09 9.40
CA THR A 213 4.54 1.16 9.38
C THR A 213 5.19 -0.17 9.71
N THR A 214 4.59 -0.98 10.60
CA THR A 214 5.13 -2.30 10.96
C THR A 214 5.04 -3.29 9.79
N HIS A 215 3.89 -3.40 9.13
CA HIS A 215 3.74 -4.26 7.96
C HIS A 215 4.58 -3.77 6.77
N ALA A 216 4.67 -2.46 6.55
CA ALA A 216 5.50 -1.87 5.49
C ALA A 216 6.99 -2.16 5.69
N ARG A 217 7.50 -2.00 6.92
CA ARG A 217 8.91 -2.32 7.25
C ARG A 217 9.23 -3.79 7.04
N TRP A 218 8.28 -4.70 7.32
CA TRP A 218 8.47 -6.11 7.01
C TRP A 218 8.67 -6.33 5.51
N LEU A 219 7.80 -5.75 4.66
CA LEU A 219 7.92 -5.85 3.20
C LEU A 219 9.26 -5.29 2.72
N ILE A 220 9.67 -4.12 3.23
CA ILE A 220 10.95 -3.50 2.88
C ILE A 220 12.14 -4.36 3.30
N THR A 221 12.08 -5.00 4.46
CA THR A 221 13.18 -5.84 4.95
C THR A 221 13.37 -7.09 4.09
N HIS A 222 12.28 -7.67 3.60
CA HIS A 222 12.31 -8.91 2.82
C HIS A 222 12.50 -8.67 1.31
N TYR A 223 12.08 -7.51 0.82
CA TYR A 223 12.11 -7.15 -0.60
C TYR A 223 12.73 -5.75 -0.82
N PRO A 224 13.95 -5.48 -0.30
CA PRO A 224 14.53 -4.13 -0.29
C PRO A 224 14.81 -3.57 -1.69
N TYR A 225 14.97 -4.41 -2.71
CA TYR A 225 15.28 -3.97 -4.07
C TYR A 225 14.04 -3.78 -4.95
N HIS A 226 12.84 -3.80 -4.36
CA HIS A 226 11.61 -3.53 -5.11
C HIS A 226 11.16 -2.08 -4.84
N SER A 227 11.18 -1.22 -5.85
CA SER A 227 10.75 0.19 -5.72
C SER A 227 9.34 0.34 -5.14
N ASN A 228 8.43 -0.60 -5.46
CA ASN A 228 7.05 -0.58 -5.00
C ASN A 228 6.89 -0.69 -3.48
N VAL A 229 7.79 -1.35 -2.74
CA VAL A 229 7.66 -1.43 -1.27
C VAL A 229 7.85 -0.06 -0.61
N TYR A 230 8.69 0.79 -1.20
CA TYR A 230 8.91 2.16 -0.75
C TYR A 230 7.78 3.10 -1.16
N ARG A 231 7.27 2.94 -2.39
CA ARG A 231 6.10 3.68 -2.87
C ARG A 231 4.86 3.37 -2.03
N LEU A 232 4.62 2.10 -1.71
CA LEU A 232 3.53 1.68 -0.83
C LEU A 232 3.66 2.30 0.57
N TYR A 233 4.86 2.31 1.15
CA TYR A 233 5.09 2.99 2.43
C TYR A 233 4.70 4.47 2.37
N ALA A 234 5.19 5.20 1.37
CA ALA A 234 4.89 6.62 1.18
C ALA A 234 3.39 6.87 0.96
N ALA A 235 2.73 6.07 0.12
CA ALA A 235 1.30 6.22 -0.17
C ALA A 235 0.39 5.86 1.01
N SER A 236 0.85 5.01 1.93
CA SER A 236 0.03 4.50 3.03
C SER A 236 -0.10 5.45 4.24
N LEU A 237 0.63 6.55 4.28
CA LEU A 237 0.73 7.43 5.46
C LEU A 237 0.47 8.90 5.11
N CYS A 238 -0.63 9.12 4.38
CA CYS A 238 -1.03 10.44 3.87
C CYS A 238 -2.16 11.11 4.68
N GLY A 239 -2.66 10.49 5.75
CA GLY A 239 -3.89 10.87 6.47
C GLY A 239 -3.78 12.02 7.48
N GLY A 240 -2.75 12.88 7.38
CA GLY A 240 -2.60 14.07 8.23
C GLY A 240 -1.56 13.94 9.35
N ALA A 241 -1.77 14.67 10.46
CA ALA A 241 -0.75 14.89 11.48
C ALA A 241 -0.26 13.60 12.16
N ARG A 242 -1.17 12.68 12.50
CA ARG A 242 -0.80 11.42 13.14
C ARG A 242 0.02 10.52 12.22
N ASP A 243 -0.40 10.41 10.95
CA ASP A 243 0.33 9.62 9.96
C ASP A 243 1.71 10.21 9.69
N ARG A 244 1.83 11.54 9.64
CA ARG A 244 3.12 12.24 9.56
C ARG A 244 4.05 11.87 10.73
N LEU A 245 3.54 11.84 11.96
CA LEU A 245 4.34 11.49 13.14
C LEU A 245 4.83 10.03 13.08
N ALA A 246 3.99 9.10 12.64
CA ALA A 246 4.38 7.71 12.46
C ALA A 246 5.40 7.54 11.31
N PHE A 247 5.14 8.18 10.16
CA PHE A 247 5.97 8.19 8.97
C PHE A 247 7.39 8.68 9.28
N ALA A 248 7.50 9.76 10.05
CA ALA A 248 8.78 10.37 10.43
C ALA A 248 9.28 9.97 11.82
N SER A 249 8.74 8.91 12.42
CA SER A 249 9.11 8.45 13.75
C SER A 249 10.61 8.11 13.84
N SER A 250 11.20 8.24 15.03
CA SER A 250 12.62 7.93 15.27
C SER A 250 12.98 6.49 14.87
N ASN A 251 12.06 5.55 15.04
CA ASN A 251 12.19 4.16 14.60
C ASN A 251 12.27 4.04 13.08
N CYS A 252 11.38 4.73 12.35
CA CYS A 252 11.41 4.74 10.89
C CYS A 252 12.67 5.45 10.36
N GLN A 253 13.06 6.58 10.95
CA GLN A 253 14.30 7.27 10.60
C GLN A 253 15.53 6.35 10.70
N LYS A 254 15.69 5.65 11.82
CA LYS A 254 16.79 4.70 12.03
C LYS A 254 16.71 3.52 11.04
N PHE A 255 15.52 2.98 10.81
CA PHE A 255 15.30 1.87 9.88
C PHE A 255 15.70 2.22 8.44
N PHE A 256 15.16 3.31 7.89
CA PHE A 256 15.45 3.74 6.51
C PHE A 256 16.91 4.17 6.33
N LYS A 257 17.50 4.82 7.33
CA LYS A 257 18.95 5.11 7.34
C LYS A 257 19.78 3.83 7.22
N ARG A 258 19.46 2.80 8.00
CA ARG A 258 20.14 1.49 7.92
C ARG A 258 19.94 0.82 6.57
N MET A 259 18.76 0.94 5.95
CA MET A 259 18.55 0.42 4.59
C MET A 259 19.51 1.09 3.59
N LEU A 260 19.61 2.42 3.61
CA LEU A 260 20.56 3.13 2.76
C LEU A 260 22.02 2.73 3.02
N GLN A 261 22.41 2.62 4.30
CA GLN A 261 23.81 2.36 4.68
C GLN A 261 24.26 0.91 4.51
N HIS A 262 23.37 -0.07 4.64
CA HIS A 262 23.77 -1.48 4.60
C HIS A 262 23.32 -2.22 3.35
N ARG A 263 22.24 -1.77 2.69
CA ARG A 263 21.68 -2.46 1.52
C ARG A 263 22.00 -1.75 0.21
N PHE A 264 22.45 -0.49 0.27
CA PHE A 264 22.73 0.34 -0.92
C PHE A 264 24.08 1.08 -0.80
N ALA A 265 24.98 0.64 0.09
CA ALA A 265 26.32 1.22 0.21
C ALA A 265 27.25 0.74 -0.91
N GLY A 266 28.00 1.67 -1.51
CA GLY A 266 29.07 1.37 -2.47
C GLY A 266 28.63 1.00 -3.88
N ALA A 267 27.33 0.99 -4.14
CA ALA A 267 26.70 0.75 -5.43
C ALA A 267 27.08 1.77 -6.52
N LEU A 268 27.98 1.39 -7.44
CA LEU A 268 28.31 2.15 -8.66
C LEU A 268 28.12 1.24 -9.88
N ARG A 269 27.37 1.70 -10.90
CA ARG A 269 27.24 0.97 -12.17
C ARG A 269 28.45 1.31 -13.04
N LYS A 270 28.99 0.34 -13.79
CA LYS A 270 30.10 0.61 -14.73
C LYS A 270 29.76 1.66 -15.78
N SER A 271 28.47 1.83 -16.10
CA SER A 271 28.00 2.83 -17.06
C SER A 271 27.95 4.25 -16.50
N MET A 272 28.20 4.47 -15.20
CA MET A 272 28.14 5.80 -14.61
C MET A 272 29.40 6.60 -14.97
N THR A 273 29.19 7.85 -15.35
CA THR A 273 30.26 8.82 -15.58
C THR A 273 30.87 9.27 -14.24
N PRO A 274 32.15 9.69 -14.21
CA PRO A 274 32.76 10.23 -12.99
C PRO A 274 31.98 11.38 -12.34
N ALA A 275 31.31 12.21 -13.13
CA ALA A 275 30.46 13.30 -12.65
C ALA A 275 29.20 12.79 -11.90
N GLU A 276 28.58 11.71 -12.36
CA GLU A 276 27.44 11.09 -11.67
C GLU A 276 27.87 10.40 -10.36
N VAL A 277 29.09 9.85 -10.33
CA VAL A 277 29.68 9.28 -9.11
C VAL A 277 29.93 10.36 -8.06
N GLU A 278 30.49 11.50 -8.47
CA GLU A 278 30.73 12.66 -7.61
C GLU A 278 29.40 13.25 -7.10
N ALA A 279 28.38 13.37 -7.96
CA ALA A 279 27.06 13.88 -7.59
C ALA A 279 26.34 13.02 -6.52
N LEU A 280 26.68 11.73 -6.41
CA LEU A 280 26.17 10.84 -5.37
C LEU A 280 26.88 11.01 -4.01
N GLY A 281 27.95 11.80 -3.95
CA GLY A 281 28.79 12.01 -2.76
C GLY A 281 29.64 10.79 -2.42
N LEU A 282 30.07 10.01 -3.42
CA LEU A 282 30.85 8.79 -3.27
C LEU A 282 32.31 9.03 -3.71
N HIS A 283 33.27 8.38 -3.04
CA HIS A 283 34.68 8.44 -3.44
C HIS A 283 34.91 7.73 -4.79
N PRO A 284 35.70 8.31 -5.71
CA PRO A 284 36.02 7.71 -7.02
C PRO A 284 36.71 6.33 -6.94
N GLY A 285 37.31 5.98 -5.79
CA GLY A 285 38.00 4.71 -5.56
C GLY A 285 37.13 3.58 -5.01
N LEU A 286 35.81 3.76 -4.89
CA LEU A 286 34.89 2.69 -4.49
C LEU A 286 34.81 1.62 -5.58
N THR A 287 34.84 0.35 -5.17
CA THR A 287 34.74 -0.80 -6.07
C THR A 287 33.43 -0.76 -6.84
N VAL A 288 33.52 -0.59 -8.16
CA VAL A 288 32.38 -0.61 -9.07
C VAL A 288 31.82 -2.02 -9.14
N GLN A 289 30.67 -2.25 -8.49
CA GLN A 289 29.90 -3.48 -8.64
C GLN A 289 28.67 -3.17 -9.48
N ASP A 290 28.56 -3.80 -10.66
CA ASP A 290 27.35 -3.73 -11.47
C ASP A 290 26.19 -4.36 -10.69
N GLU A 291 25.44 -3.52 -9.96
CA GLU A 291 24.25 -3.95 -9.27
C GLU A 291 23.11 -4.22 -10.26
N THR A 292 22.17 -5.07 -9.86
CA THR A 292 21.03 -5.42 -10.70
C THR A 292 20.14 -4.20 -10.96
N GLU A 293 19.43 -4.20 -12.09
CA GLU A 293 18.47 -3.14 -12.46
C GLU A 293 17.42 -2.87 -11.36
N ALA A 294 17.02 -3.91 -10.62
CA ALA A 294 16.12 -3.79 -9.48
C ALA A 294 16.68 -2.86 -8.38
N VAL A 295 17.99 -2.93 -8.09
CA VAL A 295 18.61 -2.06 -7.08
C VAL A 295 18.62 -0.61 -7.55
N TRP A 296 18.95 -0.38 -8.82
CA TRP A 296 18.99 0.96 -9.43
C TRP A 296 17.62 1.61 -9.52
N THR A 297 16.56 0.85 -9.78
CA THR A 297 15.20 1.39 -9.80
C THR A 297 14.65 1.66 -8.39
N ALA A 298 15.14 0.95 -7.37
CA ALA A 298 14.72 1.14 -5.98
C ALA A 298 15.47 2.30 -5.28
N LYS A 299 16.74 2.51 -5.60
CA LYS A 299 17.63 3.47 -4.91
C LYS A 299 17.13 4.93 -4.95
N PRO A 300 16.71 5.51 -6.09
CA PRO A 300 16.15 6.85 -6.13
C PRO A 300 14.90 6.96 -5.25
N VAL A 301 14.01 5.97 -5.31
CA VAL A 301 12.76 5.96 -4.52
C VAL A 301 13.07 5.91 -3.02
N LEU A 302 14.02 5.07 -2.60
CA LEU A 302 14.46 5.01 -1.20
C LEU A 302 15.07 6.33 -0.72
N LEU A 303 15.95 6.94 -1.52
CA LEU A 303 16.54 8.25 -1.21
C LEU A 303 15.45 9.33 -1.06
N THR A 304 14.48 9.36 -1.98
CA THR A 304 13.33 10.27 -1.92
C THR A 304 12.48 10.03 -0.68
N VAL A 305 12.12 8.78 -0.37
CA VAL A 305 11.33 8.45 0.84
C VAL A 305 12.08 8.84 2.12
N TYR A 306 13.39 8.61 2.17
CA TYR A 306 14.18 9.02 3.33
C TYR A 306 14.29 10.55 3.44
N GLY A 307 14.42 11.25 2.31
CA GLY A 307 14.31 12.71 2.25
C GLY A 307 12.97 13.21 2.80
N HIS A 308 11.85 12.57 2.42
CA HIS A 308 10.52 12.90 2.95
C HIS A 308 10.46 12.72 4.47
N ILE A 309 10.98 11.60 4.98
CA ILE A 309 11.04 11.31 6.42
C ILE A 309 11.77 12.45 7.16
N LEU A 310 12.92 12.88 6.65
CA LEU A 310 13.71 13.97 7.23
C LEU A 310 13.00 15.33 7.12
N SER A 311 12.35 15.61 5.98
CA SER A 311 11.58 16.83 5.76
C SER A 311 10.38 16.92 6.71
N CYS A 312 9.66 15.82 6.91
CA CYS A 312 8.58 15.73 7.89
C CYS A 312 9.07 15.95 9.33
N ALA A 313 10.32 15.60 9.63
CA ALA A 313 11.02 15.91 10.88
C ALA A 313 11.67 17.32 10.90
N ALA A 314 11.32 18.20 9.95
CA ALA A 314 11.85 19.56 9.80
C ALA A 314 13.38 19.66 9.63
N SER A 315 14.02 18.56 9.20
CA SER A 315 15.45 18.47 8.91
C SER A 315 15.69 18.71 7.41
N TYR A 316 15.43 19.95 6.95
CA TYR A 316 15.37 20.28 5.52
C TYR A 316 16.73 20.22 4.81
N LEU A 317 17.83 20.59 5.46
CA LEU A 317 19.17 20.50 4.85
C LEU A 317 19.57 19.02 4.60
N PRO A 318 19.53 18.11 5.60
CA PRO A 318 19.72 16.69 5.35
C PRO A 318 18.75 16.13 4.30
N ALA A 319 17.48 16.55 4.31
CA ALA A 319 16.52 16.12 3.30
C ALA A 319 16.95 16.52 1.88
N ALA A 320 17.32 17.78 1.67
CA ALA A 320 17.79 18.30 0.38
C ALA A 320 18.99 17.52 -0.15
N VAL A 321 19.97 17.16 0.70
CA VAL A 321 21.12 16.33 0.30
C VAL A 321 20.67 14.97 -0.23
N HIS A 322 19.69 14.32 0.40
CA HIS A 322 19.20 13.02 -0.07
C HIS A 322 18.38 13.14 -1.35
N TYR A 323 17.60 14.20 -1.49
CA TYR A 323 16.89 14.46 -2.73
C TYR A 323 17.85 14.78 -3.89
N LEU A 324 18.93 15.54 -3.66
CA LEU A 324 19.94 15.79 -4.69
C LEU A 324 20.60 14.49 -5.18
N ARG A 325 20.89 13.57 -4.25
CA ARG A 325 21.40 12.24 -4.59
C ARG A 325 20.40 11.42 -5.39
N ALA A 326 19.09 11.55 -5.09
CA ALA A 326 18.05 10.94 -5.92
C ALA A 326 17.96 11.62 -7.29
N TYR A 327 18.14 12.95 -7.36
CA TYR A 327 18.03 13.75 -8.57
C TYR A 327 19.16 13.45 -9.55
N ALA A 328 20.37 13.19 -9.05
CA ALA A 328 21.47 12.69 -9.86
C ALA A 328 21.16 11.36 -10.57
N LEU A 329 20.18 10.58 -10.07
CA LEU A 329 19.76 9.30 -10.66
C LEU A 329 18.47 9.40 -11.48
N ALA A 330 17.58 10.34 -11.15
CA ALA A 330 16.27 10.50 -11.76
C ALA A 330 15.90 11.99 -11.88
N PRO A 331 16.61 12.77 -12.71
CA PRO A 331 16.41 14.23 -12.81
C PRO A 331 15.05 14.63 -13.41
N ASP A 332 14.42 13.71 -14.16
CA ASP A 332 13.14 13.91 -14.83
C ASP A 332 11.93 13.46 -14.00
N ASP A 333 12.11 13.14 -12.72
CA ASP A 333 11.00 12.89 -11.80
C ASP A 333 10.40 14.23 -11.30
N ALA A 334 9.18 14.52 -11.71
CA ALA A 334 8.46 15.75 -11.33
C ALA A 334 8.31 15.88 -9.80
N MET A 335 7.95 14.81 -9.10
CA MET A 335 7.76 14.84 -7.64
C MET A 335 9.07 15.08 -6.90
N LEU A 336 10.17 14.54 -7.42
CA LEU A 336 11.49 14.80 -6.86
C LEU A 336 11.89 16.27 -7.01
N ASN A 337 11.65 16.87 -8.18
CA ASN A 337 11.88 18.29 -8.41
C ASN A 337 11.01 19.18 -7.50
N LEU A 338 9.72 18.84 -7.34
CA LEU A 338 8.82 19.53 -6.42
C LEU A 338 9.35 19.49 -4.97
N THR A 339 9.78 18.31 -4.51
CA THR A 339 10.22 18.10 -3.13
C THR A 339 11.58 18.75 -2.85
N LEU A 340 12.48 18.79 -3.84
CA LEU A 340 13.70 19.61 -3.81
C LEU A 340 13.38 21.09 -3.66
N GLY A 341 12.50 21.61 -4.53
CA GLY A 341 12.09 23.00 -4.51
C GLY A 341 11.55 23.40 -3.13
N VAL A 342 10.59 22.61 -2.62
CA VAL A 342 9.98 22.81 -1.30
C VAL A 342 11.01 22.71 -0.16
N ALA A 343 11.95 21.76 -0.22
CA ALA A 343 12.99 21.61 0.80
C ALA A 343 13.92 22.83 0.86
N TYR A 344 14.33 23.37 -0.28
CA TYR A 344 15.14 24.59 -0.35
C TYR A 344 14.39 25.82 0.17
N LEU A 345 13.11 25.99 -0.20
CA LEU A 345 12.29 27.09 0.33
C LEU A 345 12.11 26.97 1.85
N HIS A 346 11.89 25.77 2.38
CA HIS A 346 11.84 25.56 3.82
C HIS A 346 13.18 25.84 4.51
N ARG A 347 14.30 25.42 3.91
CA ARG A 347 15.64 25.69 4.42
C ARG A 347 15.94 27.19 4.45
N ALA A 348 15.53 27.95 3.44
CA ALA A 348 15.69 29.40 3.38
C ALA A 348 14.94 30.15 4.51
N MET A 349 13.82 29.60 4.97
CA MET A 349 13.02 30.16 6.07
C MET A 349 13.50 29.72 7.47
N GLN A 350 14.47 28.81 7.57
CA GLN A 350 15.03 28.46 8.88
C GLN A 350 15.82 29.64 9.46
N ARG A 351 15.76 29.80 10.79
CA ARG A 351 16.49 30.86 11.51
C ARG A 351 17.98 30.88 11.15
N LYS A 352 18.59 29.69 11.06
CA LYS A 352 19.98 29.45 10.66
C LYS A 352 20.04 28.99 9.20
N SER A 353 20.07 29.95 8.28
CA SER A 353 20.31 29.71 6.86
C SER A 353 21.45 30.62 6.41
N ASP A 354 22.37 30.07 5.63
CA ASP A 354 23.58 30.75 5.20
C ASP A 354 23.22 31.82 4.15
N ASN A 355 23.02 31.42 2.89
CA ASN A 355 22.56 32.31 1.82
C ASN A 355 21.09 32.03 1.47
N ARG A 356 20.19 32.76 2.12
CA ARG A 356 18.73 32.61 1.92
C ARG A 356 18.31 32.89 0.48
N HIS A 357 18.85 33.93 -0.13
CA HIS A 357 18.50 34.31 -1.50
C HIS A 357 18.92 33.24 -2.51
N GLN A 358 20.12 32.69 -2.36
CA GLN A 358 20.59 31.58 -3.18
C GLN A 358 19.71 30.33 -3.01
N GLN A 359 19.34 29.98 -1.78
CA GLN A 359 18.45 28.85 -1.52
C GLN A 359 17.05 29.07 -2.12
N VAL A 360 16.52 30.30 -2.05
CA VAL A 360 15.25 30.64 -2.71
C VAL A 360 15.39 30.48 -4.23
N ALA A 361 16.47 30.99 -4.83
CA ALA A 361 16.72 30.84 -6.27
C ALA A 361 16.83 29.37 -6.69
N GLN A 362 17.56 28.55 -5.93
CA GLN A 362 17.63 27.09 -6.13
C GLN A 362 16.25 26.43 -6.01
N GLY A 363 15.48 26.81 -4.98
CA GLY A 363 14.13 26.29 -4.78
C GLY A 363 13.20 26.60 -5.96
N ILE A 364 13.23 27.84 -6.47
CA ILE A 364 12.46 28.25 -7.64
C ILE A 364 12.92 27.51 -8.90
N ALA A 365 14.22 27.31 -9.11
CA ALA A 365 14.74 26.58 -10.26
C ALA A 365 14.19 25.14 -10.33
N PHE A 366 14.19 24.43 -9.20
CA PHE A 366 13.59 23.08 -9.14
C PHE A 366 12.07 23.09 -9.32
N LEU A 367 11.36 24.11 -8.84
CA LEU A 367 9.92 24.26 -9.08
C LEU A 367 9.59 24.52 -10.56
N LEU A 368 10.43 25.30 -11.25
CA LEU A 368 10.31 25.51 -12.70
C LEU A 368 10.54 24.20 -13.45
N ARG A 369 11.57 23.42 -13.09
CA ARG A 369 11.80 22.09 -13.66
C ARG A 369 10.63 21.15 -13.42
N TYR A 370 10.05 21.16 -12.22
CA TYR A 370 8.80 20.44 -11.91
C TYR A 370 7.66 20.84 -12.86
N ALA A 371 7.49 22.13 -13.14
CA ALA A 371 6.47 22.64 -14.06
C ALA A 371 6.71 22.14 -15.49
N GLU A 372 7.95 22.26 -15.99
CA GLU A 372 8.35 21.81 -17.33
C GLU A 372 8.00 20.34 -17.55
N ILE A 373 8.39 19.47 -16.60
CA ILE A 373 8.13 18.04 -16.69
C ILE A 373 6.63 17.74 -16.59
N SER A 374 5.93 18.39 -15.66
CA SER A 374 4.51 18.12 -15.40
C SER A 374 3.60 18.55 -16.56
N LEU A 375 3.98 19.64 -17.25
CA LEU A 375 3.21 20.25 -18.33
C LEU A 375 3.70 19.85 -19.73
N ALA A 376 4.76 19.04 -19.83
CA ALA A 376 5.29 18.60 -21.11
C ALA A 376 4.21 17.89 -21.95
N PRO A 377 4.17 18.13 -23.28
CA PRO A 377 3.31 17.37 -24.16
C PRO A 377 3.64 15.88 -24.09
N PRO A 378 2.71 14.98 -24.49
CA PRO A 378 3.03 13.57 -24.58
C PRO A 378 4.30 13.37 -25.39
N ALA A 379 5.25 12.60 -24.86
CA ALA A 379 6.24 12.00 -25.73
C ALA A 379 5.45 11.24 -26.83
N PRO A 380 5.82 11.40 -28.11
CA PRO A 380 5.22 10.60 -29.16
C PRO A 380 5.36 9.13 -28.76
N ALA A 381 4.25 8.39 -28.78
CA ALA A 381 4.24 6.99 -28.41
C ALA A 381 5.36 6.29 -29.19
N ALA A 382 6.32 5.69 -28.47
CA ALA A 382 7.34 4.88 -29.10
C ALA A 382 6.62 3.78 -29.89
N ALA A 383 6.94 3.66 -31.19
CA ALA A 383 6.26 2.73 -32.08
C ALA A 383 6.35 1.29 -31.52
N GLY A 384 5.23 0.79 -30.97
CA GLY A 384 5.11 -0.59 -30.48
C GLY A 384 4.71 -0.77 -29.02
N GLU A 385 4.58 0.27 -28.20
CA GLU A 385 4.01 0.09 -26.86
C GLU A 385 2.47 0.12 -26.88
N PRO A 386 1.79 -0.85 -26.24
CA PRO A 386 0.34 -0.85 -26.17
C PRO A 386 -0.11 0.41 -25.42
N SER A 387 -0.93 1.21 -26.10
CA SER A 387 -1.66 2.31 -25.49
C SER A 387 -2.67 1.72 -24.50
N ASP A 388 -2.29 1.56 -23.25
CA ASP A 388 -3.26 1.42 -22.16
C ASP A 388 -4.14 2.67 -22.20
N GLY A 389 -5.40 2.48 -22.59
CA GLY A 389 -6.33 3.55 -22.95
C GLY A 389 -6.42 4.65 -21.89
N ASP A 390 -6.46 5.90 -22.35
CA ASP A 390 -6.85 7.12 -21.60
C ASP A 390 -6.17 7.40 -20.24
N VAL A 391 -5.13 6.66 -19.84
CA VAL A 391 -4.34 7.01 -18.65
C VAL A 391 -3.22 7.94 -19.07
N ALA A 392 -3.34 9.24 -18.73
CA ALA A 392 -2.25 10.19 -18.86
C ALA A 392 -0.97 9.57 -18.27
N PRO A 393 0.20 9.69 -18.93
CA PRO A 393 1.43 9.06 -18.44
C PRO A 393 1.62 9.42 -16.96
N VAL A 394 1.97 8.42 -16.15
CA VAL A 394 1.96 8.36 -14.67
C VAL A 394 2.59 9.58 -13.95
N PHE A 395 3.29 10.45 -14.68
CA PHE A 395 4.03 11.60 -14.17
C PHE A 395 3.49 12.98 -14.59
N ARG A 396 2.42 13.07 -15.39
CA ARG A 396 1.81 14.38 -15.70
C ARG A 396 0.87 14.83 -14.59
N GLN A 397 1.02 16.08 -14.19
CA GLN A 397 0.14 16.74 -13.23
C GLN A 397 -0.79 17.71 -13.97
N PRO A 398 -2.06 17.84 -13.53
CA PRO A 398 -2.96 18.82 -14.12
C PRO A 398 -2.41 20.23 -13.92
N SER A 399 -2.59 21.11 -14.91
CA SER A 399 -2.09 22.48 -14.88
C SER A 399 -2.63 23.26 -13.67
N THR A 400 -3.87 23.01 -13.25
CA THR A 400 -4.43 23.57 -12.01
C THR A 400 -3.54 23.29 -10.80
N LEU A 401 -3.06 22.05 -10.64
CA LEU A 401 -2.23 21.64 -9.51
C LEU A 401 -0.84 22.27 -9.56
N VAL A 402 -0.24 22.36 -10.75
CA VAL A 402 1.04 23.05 -10.93
C VAL A 402 0.92 24.52 -10.54
N LEU A 403 -0.08 25.22 -11.06
CA LEU A 403 -0.36 26.63 -10.75
C LEU A 403 -0.63 26.85 -9.26
N TYR A 404 -1.42 25.97 -8.64
CA TYR A 404 -1.66 25.99 -7.20
C TYR A 404 -0.37 25.83 -6.40
N ASN A 405 0.50 24.88 -6.76
CA ASN A 405 1.78 24.64 -6.07
C ASN A 405 2.72 25.86 -6.17
N PHE A 406 2.76 26.55 -7.31
CA PHE A 406 3.48 27.84 -7.41
C PHE A 406 2.87 28.91 -6.51
N GLY A 407 1.55 29.04 -6.49
CA GLY A 407 0.85 29.93 -5.56
C GLY A 407 1.23 29.64 -4.11
N ARG A 408 1.28 28.36 -3.71
CA ARG A 408 1.73 27.92 -2.38
C ARG A 408 3.19 28.27 -2.10
N ALA A 409 4.08 28.05 -3.06
CA ALA A 409 5.49 28.36 -2.93
C ALA A 409 5.74 29.86 -2.73
N PHE A 410 5.10 30.70 -3.54
CA PHE A 410 5.19 32.16 -3.39
C PHE A 410 4.55 32.67 -2.11
N HIS A 411 3.44 32.06 -1.69
CA HIS A 411 2.79 32.39 -0.43
C HIS A 411 3.74 32.13 0.75
N GLN A 412 4.42 30.98 0.74
CA GLN A 412 5.37 30.57 1.77
C GLN A 412 6.51 31.57 1.96
N ILE A 413 7.03 32.15 0.89
CA ILE A 413 8.13 33.14 0.95
C ILE A 413 7.66 34.60 0.98
N GLY A 414 6.35 34.85 1.07
CA GLY A 414 5.79 36.20 1.22
C GLY A 414 5.69 37.03 -0.06
N LEU A 415 5.79 36.43 -1.25
CA LEU A 415 5.64 37.14 -2.53
C LEU A 415 4.15 37.28 -2.91
N VAL A 416 3.46 38.20 -2.23
CA VAL A 416 1.99 38.36 -2.25
C VAL A 416 1.43 38.59 -3.67
N ALA A 417 2.10 39.41 -4.50
CA ALA A 417 1.65 39.70 -5.86
C ALA A 417 1.64 38.45 -6.75
N LEU A 418 2.72 37.65 -6.70
CA LEU A 418 2.81 36.38 -7.43
C LEU A 418 1.82 35.36 -6.86
N THR A 419 1.72 35.27 -5.54
CA THR A 419 0.76 34.40 -4.86
C THR A 419 -0.66 34.59 -5.38
N THR A 420 -1.13 35.84 -5.39
CA THR A 420 -2.47 36.22 -5.87
C THR A 420 -2.66 35.85 -7.34
N ARG A 421 -1.66 36.14 -8.18
CA ARG A 421 -1.69 35.82 -9.61
C ARG A 421 -1.83 34.31 -9.85
N TYR A 422 -0.98 33.50 -9.23
CA TYR A 422 -0.98 32.06 -9.44
C TYR A 422 -2.24 31.36 -8.90
N TYR A 423 -2.78 31.78 -7.75
CA TYR A 423 -4.08 31.24 -7.31
C TYR A 423 -5.22 31.61 -8.25
N ARG A 424 -5.27 32.85 -8.78
CA ARG A 424 -6.27 33.22 -9.78
C ARG A 424 -6.13 32.41 -11.07
N MET A 425 -4.90 32.18 -11.53
CA MET A 425 -4.64 31.31 -12.68
C MET A 425 -5.12 29.87 -12.42
N ALA A 426 -4.86 29.34 -11.21
CA ALA A 426 -5.34 28.01 -10.83
C ALA A 426 -6.88 27.93 -10.81
N LEU A 427 -7.57 28.95 -10.28
CA LEU A 427 -9.04 29.02 -10.29
C LEU A 427 -9.63 29.13 -11.71
N GLY A 428 -8.92 29.79 -12.64
CA GLY A 428 -9.33 29.89 -14.03
C GLY A 428 -9.09 28.62 -14.86
N ASP A 429 -8.21 27.72 -14.39
CA ASP A 429 -7.84 26.49 -15.10
C ASP A 429 -8.78 25.33 -14.75
N LYS A 430 -9.32 24.64 -15.76
CA LYS A 430 -10.35 23.60 -15.59
C LYS A 430 -9.79 22.17 -15.62
N SER A 431 -8.47 21.97 -15.67
CA SER A 431 -7.87 20.63 -15.78
C SER A 431 -8.07 19.77 -14.52
N ALA A 432 -8.15 20.39 -13.33
CA ALA A 432 -8.47 19.70 -12.08
C ALA A 432 -9.24 20.62 -11.11
N PRO A 433 -10.55 20.82 -11.33
CA PRO A 433 -11.39 21.72 -10.52
C PRO A 433 -11.46 21.34 -9.04
N GLN A 434 -11.16 20.09 -8.68
CA GLN A 434 -11.12 19.66 -7.29
C GLN A 434 -10.15 20.47 -6.43
N PHE A 435 -9.10 21.07 -7.02
CA PHE A 435 -8.13 21.91 -6.31
C PHE A 435 -8.55 23.40 -6.20
N HIS A 436 -9.68 23.78 -6.80
CA HIS A 436 -10.17 25.16 -6.74
C HIS A 436 -10.54 25.59 -5.33
N ARG A 437 -11.07 24.67 -4.52
CA ARG A 437 -11.42 24.96 -3.13
C ARG A 437 -10.19 25.33 -2.31
N GLU A 438 -9.11 24.57 -2.43
CA GLU A 438 -7.85 24.84 -1.74
C GLU A 438 -7.19 26.13 -2.25
N ALA A 439 -7.23 26.38 -3.55
CA ALA A 439 -6.72 27.63 -4.14
C ALA A 439 -7.52 28.85 -3.64
N ALA A 440 -8.86 28.78 -3.66
CA ALA A 440 -9.76 29.83 -3.20
C ALA A 440 -9.60 30.10 -1.70
N TYR A 441 -9.48 29.05 -0.89
CA TYR A 441 -9.24 29.18 0.55
C TYR A 441 -7.94 29.94 0.83
N ASN A 442 -6.83 29.53 0.21
CA ASN A 442 -5.55 30.20 0.41
C ASN A 442 -5.53 31.63 -0.15
N LEU A 443 -6.23 31.88 -1.27
CA LEU A 443 -6.39 33.23 -1.82
C LEU A 443 -7.19 34.15 -0.90
N ALA A 444 -8.27 33.64 -0.30
CA ALA A 444 -9.05 34.39 0.68
C ALA A 444 -8.21 34.76 1.91
N LEU A 445 -7.36 33.85 2.39
CA LEU A 445 -6.39 34.16 3.45
C LEU A 445 -5.46 35.30 3.06
N VAL A 446 -4.90 35.27 1.84
CA VAL A 446 -4.01 36.33 1.36
C VAL A 446 -4.72 37.68 1.30
N TYR A 447 -5.96 37.73 0.82
CA TYR A 447 -6.75 38.97 0.80
C TYR A 447 -7.07 39.49 2.20
N THR A 448 -7.38 38.60 3.15
CA THR A 448 -7.59 39.00 4.55
C THR A 448 -6.33 39.64 5.14
N HIS A 449 -5.16 39.01 4.95
CA HIS A 449 -3.89 39.57 5.43
C HIS A 449 -3.49 40.87 4.71
N SER A 450 -3.95 41.04 3.47
CA SER A 450 -3.74 42.26 2.69
C SER A 450 -4.80 43.34 2.93
N ASN A 451 -5.65 43.19 3.97
CA ASN A 451 -6.74 44.10 4.32
C ASN A 451 -7.75 44.34 3.18
N ALA A 452 -8.06 43.30 2.39
CA ALA A 452 -9.03 43.30 1.29
C ALA A 452 -10.23 42.37 1.58
N PRO A 453 -11.02 42.60 2.65
CA PRO A 453 -12.07 41.68 3.10
C PRO A 453 -13.21 41.50 2.09
N ARG A 454 -13.47 42.50 1.23
CA ARG A 454 -14.48 42.39 0.16
C ARG A 454 -14.10 41.33 -0.86
N LEU A 455 -12.83 41.29 -1.29
CA LEU A 455 -12.32 40.29 -2.23
C LEU A 455 -12.27 38.90 -1.59
N ALA A 456 -11.87 38.81 -0.31
CA ALA A 456 -11.92 37.55 0.43
C ALA A 456 -13.35 36.98 0.45
N LYS A 457 -14.34 37.80 0.82
CA LYS A 457 -15.75 37.41 0.86
C LYS A 457 -16.28 36.98 -0.52
N GLN A 458 -15.87 37.66 -1.59
CA GLN A 458 -16.25 37.30 -2.95
C GLN A 458 -15.74 35.90 -3.32
N VAL A 459 -14.44 35.65 -3.15
CA VAL A 459 -13.84 34.33 -3.48
C VAL A 459 -14.45 33.21 -2.64
N MET A 460 -14.70 33.46 -1.35
CA MET A 460 -15.35 32.48 -0.48
C MET A 460 -16.77 32.14 -0.95
N ARG A 461 -17.56 33.14 -1.38
CA ARG A 461 -18.93 32.94 -1.88
C ARG A 461 -18.98 32.19 -3.21
N GLU A 462 -17.96 32.36 -4.05
CA GLU A 462 -17.93 31.75 -5.38
C GLU A 462 -17.47 30.29 -5.34
N TYR A 463 -16.48 29.96 -4.49
CA TYR A 463 -15.82 28.64 -4.53
C TYR A 463 -15.99 27.80 -3.26
N LEU A 464 -16.36 28.39 -2.12
CA LEU A 464 -16.35 27.71 -0.81
C LEU A 464 -17.75 27.54 -0.18
N THR A 465 -18.81 27.79 -0.95
CA THR A 465 -20.18 27.45 -0.55
C THR A 465 -20.50 25.99 -0.90
N PHE A 466 -21.31 25.34 -0.05
CA PHE A 466 -21.71 23.94 -0.20
C PHE A 466 -22.95 23.77 -1.05
#